data_AF-A0A658NVY6-F1
#
_entry.id   AF-A0A658NVY6-F1
#
_cell.length_a   1.000
_cell.length_b   1.000
_cell.length_c   1.000
_cell.angle_alpha   90.00
_cell.angle_beta   90.00
_cell.angle_gamma   90.00
#
_symmetry.space_group_name_H-M   'P 1'
#
loop_
_entity.id
_entity.type
_entity.pdbx_description
1 polymer ?
#
loop_
_entity_poly.entity_id
_entity_poly.type
_entity_poly.pdbx_seq_one_letter_code
_entity_poly.pdbx_strand_id
1 'polypeptide(L)'
;WIGVGGRAGERFAALASRHPLACHGLSLSLGGPDPLDTCFLRQTRDFLERHDVVLYSEHLSYCSADGHLYDLLPLPFTEDA
;
A
#
# COMPACT_ATOMS: atom_id res chain seq x y z
N TRP A 1 7.01 3.02 -4.77
CA TRP A 1 6.12 3.31 -5.92
C TRP A 1 5.44 4.68 -5.79
N ILE A 2 4.90 5.05 -4.62
CA ILE A 2 4.25 6.37 -4.39
C ILE A 2 5.13 7.58 -4.79
N GLY A 3 6.44 7.48 -4.59
CA GLY A 3 7.41 8.54 -4.94
C GLY A 3 7.98 8.48 -6.35
N VAL A 4 7.50 7.60 -7.25
CA VAL A 4 8.04 7.51 -8.61
C VAL A 4 7.53 8.68 -9.45
N GLY A 5 8.42 9.65 -9.71
CA GLY A 5 8.12 10.86 -10.47
C GLY A 5 8.70 10.89 -11.90
N GLY A 6 8.96 12.10 -12.39
CA GLY A 6 9.52 12.35 -13.72
C GLY A 6 8.67 11.76 -14.86
N ARG A 7 9.31 11.36 -15.95
CA ARG A 7 8.63 10.83 -17.15
C ARG A 7 7.70 9.64 -16.85
N ALA A 8 8.05 8.80 -15.88
CA ALA A 8 7.22 7.66 -15.50
C ALA A 8 5.94 8.14 -14.78
N GLY A 9 6.08 9.07 -13.83
CA GLY A 9 4.94 9.70 -13.15
C GLY A 9 4.03 10.47 -14.11
N GLU A 10 4.60 11.21 -15.06
CA GLU A 10 3.83 11.94 -16.09
C GLU A 10 3.00 10.98 -16.96
N ARG A 11 3.61 9.88 -17.42
CA ARG A 11 2.92 8.86 -18.22
C ARG A 11 1.83 8.16 -17.43
N PHE A 12 2.09 7.85 -16.16
CA PHE A 12 1.09 7.27 -15.28
C PHE A 12 -0.10 8.22 -15.07
N ALA A 13 0.17 9.50 -14.74
CA ALA A 13 -0.87 10.50 -14.56
C ALA A 13 -1.74 10.68 -15.82
N ALA A 14 -1.14 10.65 -17.02
CA ALA A 14 -1.87 10.73 -18.28
C ALA A 14 -2.78 9.51 -18.54
N LEU A 15 -2.42 8.33 -18.01
CA LEU A 15 -3.28 7.15 -18.07
C LEU A 15 -4.37 7.20 -17.01
N ALA A 16 -4.01 7.56 -15.77
CA ALA A 16 -4.91 7.68 -14.63
C ALA A 16 -6.04 8.70 -14.88
N SER A 17 -5.76 9.80 -15.59
CA SER A 17 -6.79 10.80 -15.90
C SER A 17 -7.85 10.32 -16.91
N ARG A 18 -7.63 9.18 -17.57
CA ARG A 18 -8.51 8.64 -18.61
C ARG A 18 -9.22 7.36 -18.19
N HIS A 19 -8.78 6.75 -17.10
CA HIS A 19 -9.24 5.43 -16.66
C HIS A 19 -9.38 5.40 -15.14
N PRO A 20 -10.56 4.98 -14.60
CA PRO A 20 -10.70 4.76 -13.17
C PRO A 20 -9.66 3.74 -12.69
N LEU A 21 -9.05 4.03 -11.54
CA LEU A 21 -8.05 3.16 -10.95
C LEU A 21 -8.63 2.39 -9.77
N ALA A 22 -8.30 1.10 -9.71
CA ALA A 22 -8.32 0.32 -8.49
C ALA A 22 -6.87 0.03 -8.09
N CYS A 23 -6.55 0.21 -6.81
CA CYS A 23 -5.23 -0.03 -6.27
C CYS A 23 -5.25 -1.16 -5.23
N HIS A 24 -4.14 -1.88 -5.14
CA HIS A 24 -3.96 -2.97 -4.20
C HIS A 24 -2.60 -2.81 -3.53
N GLY A 25 -2.61 -2.64 -2.20
CA GLY A 25 -1.42 -2.53 -1.36
C GLY A 25 -0.83 -3.89 -1.00
N LEU A 26 0.47 -3.90 -0.72
CA LEU A 26 1.26 -5.08 -0.33
C LEU A 26 2.20 -4.77 0.86
N SER A 27 2.00 -3.66 1.56
CA SER A 27 3.05 -3.08 2.40
C SER A 27 2.57 -2.53 3.74
N LEU A 28 1.26 -2.49 4.00
CA LEU A 28 0.76 -1.99 5.28
C LEU A 28 0.91 -3.00 6.42
N SER A 29 1.16 -4.28 6.13
CA SER A 29 1.37 -5.31 7.16
C SER A 29 0.25 -5.31 8.21
N LEU A 30 -1.02 -5.16 7.78
CA LEU A 30 -2.17 -4.94 8.69
C LEU A 30 -2.38 -6.06 9.70
N GLY A 31 -1.84 -7.24 9.40
CA GLY A 31 -1.89 -8.43 10.24
C GLY A 31 -0.68 -8.61 11.15
N GLY A 32 0.28 -7.69 11.14
CA GLY A 32 1.52 -7.78 11.91
C GLY A 32 1.38 -7.27 13.35
N PRO A 33 2.34 -7.64 14.22
CA PRO A 33 2.36 -7.20 15.62
C PRO A 33 2.83 -5.74 15.78
N ASP A 34 3.50 -5.20 14.77
CA ASP A 34 4.04 -3.85 14.80
C ASP A 34 2.93 -2.79 14.65
N PRO A 35 3.10 -1.59 15.22
CA PRO A 35 2.22 -0.46 14.95
C PRO A 35 2.16 -0.11 13.46
N LEU A 36 1.01 0.36 13.01
CA LEU A 36 0.84 0.83 11.63
C LEU A 36 1.82 1.96 11.29
N ASP A 37 2.45 1.86 10.12
CA ASP A 37 3.26 2.95 9.57
C ASP A 37 2.34 4.11 9.11
N THR A 38 2.12 5.05 10.04
CA THR A 38 1.28 6.24 9.77
C THR A 38 1.89 7.20 8.75
N CYS A 39 3.20 7.14 8.50
CA CYS A 39 3.84 7.92 7.44
C CYS A 39 3.44 7.35 6.08
N PHE A 40 3.59 6.02 5.92
CA PHE A 40 3.19 5.32 4.71
C PHE A 40 1.69 5.41 4.44
N LEU A 41 0.85 5.37 5.47
CA LEU A 41 -0.60 5.60 5.33
C LEU A 41 -0.93 6.98 4.74
N ARG A 42 -0.25 8.05 5.19
CA ARG A 42 -0.45 9.39 4.63
C ARG A 42 0.00 9.46 3.17
N GLN A 43 1.17 8.91 2.86
CA GLN A 43 1.65 8.83 1.48
C GLN A 43 0.68 8.07 0.58
N THR A 44 0.12 6.97 1.07
CA THR A 44 -0.87 6.16 0.36
C THR A 44 -2.12 6.98 0.12
N ARG A 45 -2.69 7.62 1.16
CA ARG A 45 -3.84 8.50 1.03
C ARG A 45 -3.61 9.59 -0.03
N ASP A 46 -2.51 10.33 0.06
CA ASP A 46 -2.23 11.43 -0.85
C ASP A 46 -2.09 10.95 -2.32
N PHE A 47 -1.56 9.74 -2.52
CA PHE A 47 -1.51 9.11 -3.84
C PHE A 47 -2.92 8.74 -4.35
N LEU A 48 -3.74 8.11 -3.51
CA LEU A 48 -5.11 7.71 -3.88
C LEU A 48 -5.97 8.92 -4.23
N GLU A 49 -5.88 9.99 -3.44
CA GLU A 49 -6.58 11.26 -3.66
C GLU A 49 -6.10 11.95 -4.95
N ARG A 50 -4.79 11.98 -5.21
CA ARG A 50 -4.22 12.61 -6.41
C ARG A 50 -4.74 11.99 -7.72
N HIS A 51 -5.05 10.71 -7.70
CA HIS A 51 -5.40 9.94 -8.89
C HIS A 51 -6.86 9.48 -8.91
N ASP A 52 -7.71 10.04 -8.04
CA ASP A 52 -9.14 9.71 -7.93
C ASP A 52 -9.38 8.19 -7.91
N VAL A 53 -8.58 7.46 -7.13
CA VAL A 53 -8.66 6.00 -7.05
C VAL A 53 -9.99 5.60 -6.43
N VAL A 54 -10.78 4.80 -7.17
CA VAL A 54 -12.15 4.44 -6.79
C VAL A 54 -12.23 3.27 -5.81
N LEU A 55 -11.17 2.47 -5.73
CA LEU A 55 -11.09 1.31 -4.84
C LEU A 55 -9.64 1.09 -4.41
N TYR A 56 -9.45 0.92 -3.11
CA TYR A 56 -8.19 0.45 -2.53
C TYR A 56 -8.44 -0.80 -1.70
N SER A 57 -7.55 -1.78 -1.85
CA SER A 57 -7.56 -3.01 -1.05
C SER A 57 -6.16 -3.30 -0.51
N GLU A 58 -6.09 -4.08 0.56
CA GLU A 58 -4.86 -4.50 1.23
C GLU A 58 -5.03 -5.93 1.73
N HIS A 59 -3.93 -6.52 2.20
CA HIS A 59 -3.89 -7.80 2.85
C HIS A 59 -3.98 -7.66 4.37
N LEU A 60 -4.82 -8.51 4.96
CA LEU A 60 -4.73 -8.82 6.38
C LEU A 60 -3.68 -9.91 6.57
N SER A 61 -2.41 -9.53 6.46
CA SER A 61 -1.23 -10.37 6.67
C SER A 61 -0.12 -9.53 7.26
N TYR A 62 0.91 -10.18 7.82
CA TYR A 62 2.15 -9.47 8.12
C TYR A 62 3.19 -9.73 7.04
N CYS A 63 3.84 -8.65 6.63
CA CYS A 63 4.87 -8.64 5.58
C CYS A 63 6.10 -7.89 6.08
N SER A 64 6.25 -7.77 7.41
CA SER A 64 7.37 -7.09 8.06
C SER A 64 7.81 -7.78 9.33
N ALA A 65 9.13 -8.00 9.45
CA ALA A 65 9.84 -8.36 10.68
C ALA A 65 11.26 -7.82 10.54
N ASP A 66 11.53 -6.62 11.08
CA ASP A 66 12.77 -5.85 10.88
C ASP A 66 13.15 -5.55 9.40
N GLY A 67 12.18 -5.64 8.48
CA GLY A 67 12.36 -5.34 7.05
C GLY A 67 11.12 -5.71 6.21
N HIS A 68 11.10 -5.34 4.93
CA HIS A 68 10.01 -5.75 4.02
C HIS A 68 10.18 -7.21 3.61
N LEU A 69 9.34 -8.09 4.15
CA LEU A 69 9.11 -9.43 3.60
C LEU A 69 8.05 -9.27 2.50
N TYR A 70 8.40 -9.57 1.25
CA TYR A 70 7.40 -9.65 0.17
C TYR A 70 6.51 -10.90 0.26
N ASP A 71 6.62 -11.64 1.37
CA ASP A 71 5.80 -12.81 1.69
C ASP A 71 4.61 -12.39 2.56
N LEU A 72 3.41 -12.78 2.15
CA LEU A 72 2.18 -12.61 2.90
C LEU A 72 2.08 -13.74 3.93
N LEU A 73 2.59 -13.50 5.13
CA LEU A 73 2.63 -14.52 6.17
C LEU A 73 1.26 -14.63 6.87
N PRO A 74 0.88 -15.84 7.30
CA PRO A 74 -0.42 -16.06 7.95
C PRO A 74 -0.51 -15.25 9.24
N LEU A 75 -1.73 -14.82 9.56
CA LEU A 75 -2.00 -14.16 10.82
C LEU A 75 -1.71 -15.12 11.97
N PRO A 76 -1.02 -14.67 13.04
CA PRO A 76 -1.05 -15.39 14.29
C PRO A 76 -2.50 -15.47 14.78
N PHE A 77 -3.04 -16.68 14.88
CA PHE A 77 -4.40 -16.92 15.42
C PHE A 77 -4.42 -16.98 16.96
N THR A 78 -3.34 -16.53 17.61
CA THR A 78 -3.13 -16.59 19.07
C THR A 78 -2.50 -15.30 19.57
N GLU A 79 -2.88 -14.85 20.77
CA GLU A 79 -2.39 -13.60 21.39
C GLU A 79 -0.87 -13.60 21.67
N ASP A 80 -0.25 -14.78 21.77
CA ASP A 80 1.16 -14.97 22.15
C ASP A 80 2.15 -14.90 20.98
N ALA A 81 1.70 -14.63 19.75
CA ALA A 81 2.52 -14.73 18.54
C ALA A 81 2.78 -13.38 17.87
#